data_AF-A0A2P2DDQ7-F1
#
_entry.id   AF-A0A2P2DDQ7-F1
#
_cell.length_a   1.000
_cell.length_b   1.000
_cell.length_c   1.000
_cell.angle_alpha   90.00
_cell.angle_beta   90.00
_cell.angle_gamma   90.00
#
_symmetry.space_group_name_H-M   'P 1'
#
loop_
_entity.id
_entity.type
_entity.pdbx_description
1 polymer ?
#
loop_
_entity_poly.entity_id
_entity_poly.type
_entity_poly.pdbx_seq_one_letter_code
_entity_poly.pdbx_strand_id
1 'polypeptide(L)'
;MYPKNPVKLPDGMDIHDWMETKKKQFPDRLRNYSPYANSYKMMFYRKQFTKFGSYISCGAYVRQTGKNAVELIEMVSNVNYADYSISQIPKGGELGPMNEKERTEILLPCIEEFLTPPQTKE
;
A
#
# COMPACT_ATOMS: atom_id res chain seq x y z
N MET A 1 3.17 9.08 -10.30
CA MET A 1 2.42 9.56 -9.11
C MET A 1 1.06 8.89 -9.01
N TYR A 2 0.42 8.89 -7.83
CA TYR A 2 -0.96 8.39 -7.66
C TYR A 2 -1.95 9.42 -8.22
N PRO A 3 -2.93 9.04 -9.05
CA PRO A 3 -3.82 10.00 -9.71
C PRO A 3 -4.71 10.83 -8.77
N LYS A 4 -5.02 10.30 -7.57
CA LYS A 4 -5.90 10.97 -6.59
C LYS A 4 -5.11 11.56 -5.41
N ASN A 5 -3.83 11.91 -5.62
CA ASN A 5 -3.06 12.68 -4.65
C ASN A 5 -3.52 14.16 -4.63
N PRO A 6 -3.49 14.83 -3.45
CA PRO A 6 -3.34 14.23 -2.13
C PRO A 6 -4.62 13.51 -1.70
N VAL A 7 -4.47 12.41 -0.97
CA VAL A 7 -5.59 11.66 -0.40
C VAL A 7 -6.10 12.40 0.83
N LYS A 8 -7.39 12.72 0.85
CA LYS A 8 -8.03 13.33 2.03
C LYS A 8 -8.16 12.31 3.15
N LEU A 9 -7.79 12.72 4.35
CA LEU A 9 -8.03 11.97 5.58
C LEU A 9 -9.45 12.24 6.10
N PRO A 10 -10.01 11.33 6.91
CA PRO A 10 -11.22 11.60 7.68
C PRO A 10 -11.07 12.85 8.55
N ASP A 11 -12.18 13.55 8.82
CA ASP A 11 -12.16 14.77 9.62
C ASP A 11 -11.61 14.52 11.03
N GLY A 12 -10.74 15.43 11.49
CA GLY A 12 -10.12 15.36 12.80
C GLY A 12 -9.01 14.32 12.94
N MET A 13 -8.61 13.65 11.85
CA MET A 13 -7.58 12.62 11.85
C MET A 13 -6.28 13.13 11.23
N ASP A 14 -5.16 12.99 11.95
CA ASP A 14 -3.83 13.19 11.39
C ASP A 14 -3.26 11.90 10.79
N ILE A 15 -2.03 11.95 10.25
CA ILE A 15 -1.39 10.78 9.66
C ILE A 15 -1.17 9.64 10.66
N HIS A 16 -0.93 9.94 11.93
CA HIS A 16 -0.66 8.94 12.96
C HIS A 16 -1.95 8.18 13.30
N ASP A 17 -3.02 8.91 13.57
CA ASP A 17 -4.33 8.34 13.84
C ASP A 17 -4.83 7.50 12.66
N TRP A 18 -4.61 8.01 11.44
CA TRP A 18 -4.98 7.30 10.22
C TRP A 18 -4.16 6.02 10.03
N MET A 19 -2.85 6.07 10.25
CA MET A 19 -2.01 4.89 10.11
C MET A 19 -2.29 3.82 11.17
N GLU A 20 -2.60 4.22 12.39
CA GLU A 20 -3.05 3.29 13.43
C GLU A 20 -4.40 2.66 13.09
N THR A 21 -5.33 3.44 12.53
CA THR A 21 -6.61 2.91 12.02
C THR A 21 -6.38 1.88 10.91
N LYS A 22 -5.48 2.19 9.95
CA LYS A 22 -5.13 1.27 8.86
C LYS A 22 -4.45 0.00 9.37
N LYS A 23 -3.60 0.10 10.40
CA LYS A 23 -2.95 -1.06 11.03
C LYS A 23 -3.96 -1.97 11.71
N LYS A 24 -4.98 -1.41 12.37
CA LYS A 24 -6.11 -2.18 12.93
C LYS A 24 -6.98 -2.81 11.84
N GLN A 25 -7.18 -2.12 10.72
CA GLN A 25 -7.94 -2.62 9.58
C GLN A 25 -7.20 -3.77 8.84
N PHE A 26 -5.87 -3.75 8.83
CA PHE A 26 -5.03 -4.65 8.04
C PHE A 26 -3.86 -5.25 8.85
N PRO A 27 -4.12 -5.95 9.97
CA PRO A 27 -3.09 -6.36 10.92
C PRO A 27 -1.99 -7.23 10.30
N ASP A 28 -2.37 -8.18 9.44
CA ASP A 28 -1.42 -9.12 8.81
C ASP A 28 -0.94 -8.66 7.42
N ARG A 29 -1.52 -7.57 6.91
CA ARG A 29 -1.37 -7.13 5.52
C ARG A 29 -0.72 -5.77 5.39
N LEU A 30 -0.57 -5.02 6.48
CA LEU A 30 0.11 -3.74 6.49
C LEU A 30 1.33 -3.81 7.39
N ARG A 31 2.49 -3.55 6.81
CA ARG A 31 3.71 -3.23 7.53
C ARG A 31 3.99 -1.76 7.34
N ASN A 32 4.17 -1.01 8.42
CA ASN A 32 4.52 0.40 8.37
C ASN A 32 5.69 0.70 9.31
N TYR A 33 6.45 1.71 8.95
CA TYR A 33 7.52 2.27 9.78
C TYR A 33 7.48 3.78 9.60
N SER A 34 7.72 4.55 10.67
CA SER A 34 7.77 6.01 10.60
C SER A 34 9.23 6.47 10.56
N PRO A 35 9.82 6.74 9.38
CA PRO A 35 11.19 7.22 9.28
C PRO A 35 11.33 8.68 9.74
N TYR A 36 10.24 9.45 9.71
CA TYR A 36 10.20 10.86 10.10
C TYR A 36 8.86 11.20 10.74
N ALA A 37 8.83 12.26 11.56
CA ALA A 37 7.68 12.66 12.37
C ALA A 37 6.33 12.66 11.62
N ASN A 38 6.26 13.18 10.39
CA ASN A 38 4.99 13.31 9.66
C ASN A 38 4.92 12.38 8.43
N SER A 39 5.57 11.22 8.50
CA SER A 39 5.62 10.29 7.38
C SER A 39 5.72 8.83 7.79
N TYR A 40 5.24 7.97 6.91
CA TYR A 40 5.34 6.53 7.03
C TYR A 40 5.85 5.92 5.73
N LYS A 41 6.77 4.98 5.83
CA LYS A 41 7.01 4.01 4.77
C LYS A 41 6.06 2.85 5.00
N MET A 42 5.22 2.56 4.01
CA MET A 42 4.29 1.43 4.06
C MET A 42 4.70 0.32 3.10
N MET A 43 4.31 -0.90 3.45
CA MET A 43 4.25 -2.06 2.59
C MET A 43 2.91 -2.76 2.85
N PHE A 44 2.08 -2.87 1.82
CA PHE A 44 0.74 -3.42 1.90
C PHE A 44 0.60 -4.65 0.99
N TYR A 45 0.04 -5.74 1.52
CA TYR A 45 -0.19 -7.00 0.82
C TYR A 45 -1.67 -7.13 0.43
N ARG A 46 -1.93 -7.36 -0.85
CA ARG A 46 -3.30 -7.51 -1.37
C ARG A 46 -3.96 -8.78 -0.85
N LYS A 47 -5.29 -8.77 -0.76
CA LYS A 47 -6.09 -9.97 -0.43
C LYS A 47 -6.14 -11.00 -1.56
N GLN A 48 -6.22 -10.52 -2.80
CA GLN A 48 -6.48 -11.36 -3.97
C GLN A 48 -5.22 -11.52 -4.82
N PHE A 49 -5.01 -12.75 -5.31
CA PHE A 49 -4.06 -13.02 -6.39
C PHE A 49 -4.51 -12.30 -7.66
N THR A 50 -3.57 -11.71 -8.39
CA THR A 50 -3.86 -11.18 -9.73
C THR A 50 -3.84 -12.30 -10.75
N LYS A 51 -4.35 -11.99 -11.96
CA LYS A 51 -4.21 -12.86 -13.14
C LYS A 51 -2.76 -13.18 -13.52
N PHE A 52 -1.79 -12.47 -12.92
CA PHE A 52 -0.36 -12.69 -13.11
C PHE A 52 0.24 -13.70 -12.13
N GLY A 53 -0.57 -14.29 -11.22
CA GLY A 53 -0.15 -15.37 -10.34
C GLY A 53 0.97 -14.98 -9.38
N SER A 54 0.69 -14.17 -8.35
CA SER A 54 1.68 -13.80 -7.33
C SER A 54 1.06 -13.20 -6.06
N TYR A 55 1.70 -13.38 -4.88
CA TYR A 55 1.49 -12.47 -3.74
C TYR A 55 2.09 -11.10 -4.10
N ILE A 56 1.21 -10.14 -4.32
CA ILE A 56 1.58 -8.79 -4.73
C ILE A 56 1.49 -7.87 -3.53
N SER A 57 2.59 -7.15 -3.29
CA SER A 57 2.59 -6.03 -2.36
C SER A 57 2.87 -4.73 -3.07
N CYS A 58 2.42 -3.63 -2.49
CA CYS A 58 2.82 -2.29 -2.88
C CYS A 58 3.48 -1.60 -1.69
N GLY A 59 4.45 -0.73 -1.98
CA GLY A 59 5.03 0.18 -1.02
C GLY A 59 4.86 1.62 -1.46
N ALA A 60 4.84 2.53 -0.50
CA ALA A 60 4.88 3.96 -0.74
C ALA A 60 5.40 4.68 0.50
N TYR A 61 5.89 5.89 0.30
CA TYR A 61 5.97 6.86 1.38
C TYR A 61 4.64 7.63 1.45
N VAL A 62 4.04 7.62 2.62
CA VAL A 62 2.88 8.41 2.99
C VAL A 62 3.41 9.61 3.75
N ARG A 63 3.17 10.83 3.26
CA ARG A 63 3.58 12.07 3.92
C ARG A 63 2.36 12.94 4.18
N GLN A 64 2.23 13.48 5.39
CA GLN A 64 1.17 14.42 5.67
C GLN A 64 1.36 15.72 4.89
N THR A 65 0.30 16.17 4.24
CA THR A 65 0.25 17.45 3.51
C THR A 65 -0.93 18.26 4.03
N GLY A 66 -0.64 19.39 4.69
CA GLY A 66 -1.66 20.16 5.40
C GLY A 66 -2.17 19.45 6.66
N LYS A 67 -3.40 19.80 7.09
CA LYS A 67 -4.00 19.24 8.32
C LYS A 67 -4.68 17.88 8.11
N ASN A 68 -5.39 17.69 6.99
CA ASN A 68 -6.29 16.55 6.78
C ASN A 68 -6.02 15.83 5.45
N ALA A 69 -4.78 15.79 4.98
CA ALA A 69 -4.45 15.07 3.75
C ALA A 69 -3.06 14.44 3.81
N VAL A 70 -2.88 13.41 2.99
CA VAL A 70 -1.60 12.72 2.81
C VAL A 70 -1.26 12.59 1.34
N GLU A 71 0.01 12.62 1.03
CA GLU A 71 0.55 12.38 -0.30
C GLU A 71 1.23 11.02 -0.35
N LEU A 72 0.94 10.25 -1.40
CA LEU A 72 1.62 9.00 -1.71
C LEU A 72 2.75 9.25 -2.71
N ILE A 73 4.00 9.12 -2.26
CA ILE A 73 5.21 9.30 -3.07
C ILE A 73 6.03 8.02 -3.12
N GLU A 74 6.93 7.94 -4.12
CA GLU A 74 7.83 6.79 -4.32
C GLU A 74 7.11 5.43 -4.26
N MET A 75 5.97 5.36 -4.97
CA MET A 75 5.18 4.14 -5.00
C MET A 75 5.88 3.04 -5.79
N VAL A 76 5.92 1.84 -5.23
CA VAL A 76 6.56 0.66 -5.81
C VAL A 76 5.61 -0.55 -5.69
N SER A 77 5.68 -1.48 -6.64
CA SER A 77 5.04 -2.80 -6.50
C SER A 77 6.12 -3.86 -6.39
N ASN A 78 5.95 -4.80 -5.47
CA ASN A 78 6.71 -6.04 -5.49
C ASN A 78 5.82 -7.12 -6.05
N VAL A 79 6.17 -7.59 -7.24
CA VAL A 79 5.59 -8.78 -7.84
C VAL A 79 6.56 -9.91 -7.54
N ASN A 80 6.10 -10.90 -6.77
CA ASN A 80 6.88 -12.10 -6.56
C ASN A 80 6.31 -13.21 -7.44
N TYR A 81 6.92 -13.37 -8.61
CA TYR A 81 6.61 -14.33 -9.68
C TYR A 81 6.80 -15.82 -9.29
N ALA A 82 6.95 -16.13 -8.01
CA ALA A 82 7.06 -17.50 -7.54
C ALA A 82 5.74 -18.27 -7.69
N ASP A 83 5.83 -19.56 -7.99
CA ASP A 83 4.72 -20.50 -7.91
C ASP A 83 4.46 -20.85 -6.44
N TYR A 84 3.33 -20.40 -5.89
CA TYR A 84 2.97 -20.58 -4.47
C TYR A 84 2.28 -21.91 -4.15
N SER A 85 2.14 -22.82 -5.12
CA SER A 85 1.88 -24.24 -4.80
C SER A 85 3.08 -24.87 -4.07
N ILE A 86 4.24 -24.24 -4.21
CA ILE A 86 5.51 -24.59 -3.60
C ILE A 86 5.84 -23.40 -2.68
N SER A 87 5.82 -23.59 -1.37
CA SER A 87 5.93 -22.50 -0.38
C SER A 87 7.35 -21.89 -0.30
N GLN A 88 7.94 -21.50 -1.43
CA GLN A 88 9.23 -20.83 -1.56
C GLN A 88 9.01 -19.36 -1.92
N ILE A 89 9.20 -18.48 -0.94
CA ILE A 89 9.28 -17.04 -1.14
C ILE A 89 10.75 -16.74 -1.49
N PRO A 90 11.12 -16.45 -2.75
CA PRO A 90 12.47 -16.02 -3.06
C PRO A 90 12.77 -14.74 -2.28
N LYS A 91 13.90 -14.76 -1.55
CA LYS A 91 14.48 -13.56 -0.92
C LYS A 91 14.98 -12.62 -2.01
N GLY A 92 14.08 -11.80 -2.56
CA GLY A 92 14.46 -10.81 -3.57
C GLY A 92 13.48 -10.73 -4.73
N GLY A 93 12.24 -10.31 -4.47
CA GLY A 93 11.45 -9.73 -5.56
C GLY A 93 12.19 -8.50 -6.08
N GLU A 94 12.51 -8.48 -7.38
CA GLU A 94 13.17 -7.33 -7.98
C GLU A 94 12.27 -6.09 -7.86
N LEU A 95 12.83 -5.02 -7.30
CA LEU A 95 12.32 -3.66 -7.43
C LEU A 95 12.64 -3.17 -8.85
N GLY A 96 11.93 -3.70 -9.85
CA GLY A 96 12.07 -3.26 -11.23
C GLY A 96 11.30 -1.96 -11.50
N PRO A 97 11.73 -1.13 -12.47
CA PRO A 97 10.89 -0.05 -12.98
C PRO A 97 9.60 -0.65 -13.54
N MET A 98 8.46 -0.34 -12.92
CA MET A 98 7.16 -0.83 -13.38
C MET A 98 6.85 -0.31 -14.78
N ASN A 99 6.47 -1.20 -15.68
CA ASN A 99 5.84 -0.79 -16.92
C ASN A 99 4.41 -0.27 -16.66
N GLU A 100 3.81 0.41 -17.65
CA GLU A 100 2.47 1.00 -17.50
C GLU A 100 1.38 -0.04 -17.18
N LYS A 101 1.56 -1.27 -17.65
CA LYS A 101 0.63 -2.38 -17.43
C LYS A 101 0.67 -2.84 -15.97
N GLU A 102 1.86 -3.08 -15.41
CA GLU A 102 2.04 -3.42 -13.99
C GLU A 102 1.55 -2.29 -13.09
N ARG A 103 1.84 -1.03 -13.46
CA ARG A 103 1.30 0.11 -12.72
C ARG A 103 -0.23 0.07 -12.65
N THR A 104 -0.90 -0.20 -13.77
CA THR A 104 -2.36 -0.16 -13.89
C THR A 104 -3.05 -1.38 -13.29
N GLU A 105 -2.49 -2.57 -13.48
CA GLU A 105 -3.13 -3.82 -13.06
C GLU A 105 -2.70 -4.31 -11.66
N ILE A 106 -1.57 -3.81 -11.15
CA ILE A 106 -0.95 -4.29 -9.92
C ILE A 106 -0.84 -3.17 -8.88
N LEU A 107 -0.09 -2.10 -9.19
CA LEU A 107 0.20 -1.05 -8.22
C LEU A 107 -1.04 -0.27 -7.81
N LEU A 108 -1.75 0.32 -8.77
CA LEU A 108 -2.91 1.17 -8.48
C LEU A 108 -4.00 0.41 -7.72
N PRO A 109 -4.40 -0.82 -8.12
CA PRO A 109 -5.36 -1.60 -7.36
C PRO A 109 -4.89 -1.94 -5.93
N CYS A 110 -3.58 -2.18 -5.73
CA CYS A 110 -3.02 -2.40 -4.40
C CYS A 110 -3.15 -1.16 -3.50
N ILE A 111 -2.80 0.01 -4.05
CA ILE A 111 -2.94 1.30 -3.34
C ILE A 111 -4.42 1.59 -3.07
N GLU A 112 -5.30 1.36 -4.03
CA GLU A 112 -6.74 1.58 -3.85
C GLU A 112 -7.32 0.65 -2.77
N GLU A 113 -6.88 -0.62 -2.71
CA GLU A 113 -7.25 -1.54 -1.64
C GLU A 113 -6.77 -1.03 -0.27
N PHE A 114 -5.53 -0.57 -0.16
CA PHE A 114 -5.03 0.05 1.08
C PHE A 114 -5.84 1.30 1.48
N LEU A 115 -6.24 2.12 0.51
CA LEU A 115 -6.99 3.35 0.75
C LEU A 115 -8.45 3.11 1.13
N THR A 116 -9.00 1.91 0.92
CA THR A 116 -10.40 1.60 1.28
C THR A 116 -10.70 1.93 2.75
N PRO A 117 -11.80 2.66 3.03
CA PRO A 117 -12.17 2.98 4.41
C PRO A 117 -12.47 1.70 5.20
N PRO A 118 -12.34 1.71 6.54
CA PRO A 118 -12.82 0.62 7.37
C PRO A 118 -14.30 0.36 7.07
N GLN A 119 -14.65 -0.87 6.73
CA GLN A 119 -16.07 -1.25 6.67
C GLN A 119 -16.58 -1.29 8.10
N THR A 120 -17.34 -0.27 8.51
CA THR A 120 -18.21 -0.40 9.68
C THR A 120 -19.12 -1.58 9.42
N LYS A 121 -19.04 -2.61 10.26
CA LYS A 121 -20.12 -3.60 10.36
C LYS A 121 -21.35 -2.81 10.78
N GLU A 122 -22.30 -2.65 9.87
CA GLU A 122 -23.70 -2.44 10.26
C GLU A 122 -24.19 -3.63 11.09
#